data_AF-A0A8X6I682-F1
#
_entry.id   AF-A0A8X6I682-F1
#
_cell.length_a   1.000
_cell.length_b   1.000
_cell.length_c   1.000
_cell.angle_alpha   90.00
_cell.angle_beta   90.00
_cell.angle_gamma   90.00
#
_symmetry.space_group_name_H-M   'P 1'
#
loop_
_entity.id
_entity.type
_entity.pdbx_description
1 polymer ?
#
loop_
_entity_poly.entity_id
_entity_poly.type
_entity_poly.pdbx_seq_one_letter_code
_entity_poly.pdbx_strand_id
1 'polypeptide(L)'
;MKLSIGQGNHHNCSGDCFFYKVSITSYVVHTKRTVFSTIAKLFDPLRLLGPVIFLVKNKLFKNLQKLLQTFLQKLWLLNLQWDNQLPPEFHRAWNNFYNKLEFISNIKVNRCILPYPDVEMIQLHGFCDASEAAFGAVLNCKSQTSAGDLAIKIVASKSRVTPLKKITVLD
;
A
#
# COMPACT_ATOMS: atom_id res chain seq x y z
N MET A 1 6.76 -16.82 0.89
CA MET A 1 5.59 -15.97 0.56
C MET A 1 5.41 -15.84 -0.95
N LYS A 2 4.25 -16.30 -1.43
CA LYS A 2 3.73 -15.96 -2.76
C LYS A 2 2.69 -14.84 -2.54
N LEU A 3 2.90 -13.70 -3.18
CA LEU A 3 1.94 -12.61 -3.24
C LEU A 3 1.49 -12.53 -4.69
N SER A 4 0.22 -12.77 -4.95
CA SER A 4 -0.36 -12.53 -6.26
C SER A 4 -1.50 -11.53 -6.14
N ILE A 5 -1.57 -10.61 -7.10
CA ILE A 5 -2.71 -9.73 -7.27
C ILE A 5 -3.77 -10.56 -7.99
N GLY A 6 -4.92 -10.76 -7.35
CA GLY A 6 -6.10 -11.26 -8.01
C GLY A 6 -6.90 -10.11 -8.59
N GLN A 7 -7.55 -10.35 -9.73
CA GLN A 7 -8.60 -9.47 -10.25
C GLN A 7 -9.93 -10.22 -10.19
N GLY A 8 -10.99 -9.53 -9.78
CA GLY A 8 -12.35 -10.04 -9.83
C GLY A 8 -12.91 -10.09 -11.26
N ASN A 9 -14.14 -10.59 -11.40
CA ASN A 9 -14.81 -10.73 -12.69
C ASN A 9 -14.94 -9.37 -13.41
N HIS A 10 -14.36 -9.25 -14.61
CA HIS A 10 -14.36 -8.01 -15.39
C HIS A 10 -15.75 -7.62 -15.92
N HIS A 11 -16.69 -8.55 -15.92
CA HIS A 11 -18.05 -8.35 -16.45
C HIS A 11 -19.03 -7.75 -15.43
N ASN A 12 -18.61 -7.49 -14.18
CA ASN A 12 -19.46 -6.88 -13.16
C ASN A 12 -18.68 -5.88 -12.27
N CYS A 13 -19.05 -4.60 -12.32
CA CYS A 13 -18.41 -3.51 -11.56
C CYS A 13 -18.41 -3.77 -10.04
N SER A 14 -19.45 -4.42 -9.52
CA SER A 14 -19.59 -4.74 -8.09
C SER A 14 -18.64 -5.85 -7.63
N GLY A 15 -18.16 -6.69 -8.56
CA GLY A 15 -17.19 -7.75 -8.30
C GLY A 15 -15.75 -7.37 -8.63
N ASP A 16 -15.55 -6.21 -9.26
CA ASP A 16 -14.26 -5.82 -9.79
C ASP A 16 -13.36 -5.16 -8.74
N CYS A 17 -12.49 -5.96 -8.14
CA CYS A 17 -11.57 -5.52 -7.10
C CYS A 17 -10.16 -6.10 -7.29
N PHE A 18 -9.16 -5.33 -6.88
CA PHE A 18 -7.84 -5.85 -6.58
C PHE A 18 -7.84 -6.41 -5.16
N PHE A 19 -7.26 -7.59 -5.00
CA PHE A 19 -7.02 -8.17 -3.69
C PHE A 19 -5.69 -8.91 -3.68
N TYR A 20 -5.15 -9.09 -2.48
CA TYR A 20 -3.92 -9.83 -2.27
C TYR A 20 -4.25 -11.28 -1.92
N LYS A 21 -3.52 -12.21 -2.53
CA LYS A 21 -3.45 -13.58 -2.03
C LYS A 21 -2.09 -13.77 -1.39
N VAL A 22 -2.07 -13.90 -0.07
CA VAL A 22 -0.85 -14.19 0.70
C VAL A 22 -0.85 -15.66 1.08
N SER A 23 0.17 -16.39 0.65
CA SER A 23 0.45 -17.73 1.19
C SER A 23 1.66 -17.66 2.09
N ILE A 24 1.41 -17.86 3.39
CA ILE A 24 2.42 -17.96 4.44
C ILE A 24 2.83 -19.41 4.57
N THR A 25 4.13 -19.66 4.61
CA THR A 25 4.69 -20.98 4.92
C THR A 25 5.14 -20.92 6.38
N SER A 26 4.63 -21.83 7.22
CA SER A 26 5.11 -21.97 8.59
C SER A 26 6.54 -22.53 8.57
N TYR A 27 7.40 -22.05 9.47
CA TYR A 27 8.80 -22.50 9.65
C TYR A 27 9.80 -22.11 8.54
N VAL A 28 9.74 -20.86 8.05
CA VAL A 28 10.76 -20.35 7.12
C VAL A 28 11.98 -19.85 7.90
N VAL A 29 13.15 -20.37 7.56
CA VAL A 29 14.42 -19.73 7.90
C VAL A 29 14.53 -18.44 7.10
N HIS A 30 14.50 -17.31 7.80
CA HIS A 30 14.60 -16.01 7.16
C HIS A 30 16.07 -15.62 7.00
N THR A 31 16.46 -15.32 5.77
CA THR A 31 17.73 -14.67 5.42
C THR A 31 17.50 -13.21 5.03
N LYS A 32 18.56 -12.40 5.02
CA LYS A 32 18.50 -11.02 4.52
C LYS A 32 17.87 -10.94 3.13
N ARG A 33 18.22 -11.84 2.20
CA ARG A 33 17.63 -11.94 0.86
C ARG A 33 16.13 -12.18 0.92
N THR A 34 15.68 -13.14 1.73
CA THR A 34 14.24 -13.47 1.81
C THR A 34 13.41 -12.33 2.41
N VAL A 35 13.98 -11.59 3.37
CA VAL A 35 13.37 -10.38 3.95
C VAL A 35 13.20 -9.33 2.85
N PHE A 36 14.28 -8.95 2.16
CA PHE A 36 14.23 -7.95 1.09
C PHE A 36 13.31 -8.35 -0.06
N SER A 37 13.35 -9.61 -0.49
CA SER A 37 12.44 -10.13 -1.51
C SER A 37 10.97 -10.01 -1.09
N THR A 38 10.67 -10.31 0.17
CA THR A 38 9.32 -10.17 0.73
C THR A 38 8.90 -8.70 0.76
N ILE A 39 9.80 -7.80 1.16
CA ILE A 39 9.56 -6.36 1.18
C ILE A 39 9.29 -5.83 -0.24
N ALA A 40 10.14 -6.18 -1.21
CA ALA A 40 9.99 -5.75 -2.60
C ALA A 40 8.63 -6.20 -3.18
N LYS A 41 8.19 -7.43 -2.87
CA LYS A 41 6.86 -7.92 -3.23
C LYS A 41 5.73 -7.13 -2.60
N LEU A 42 5.90 -6.57 -1.41
CA LEU A 42 4.93 -5.62 -0.87
C LEU A 42 5.01 -4.30 -1.64
N PHE A 43 6.20 -3.72 -1.86
CA PHE A 43 6.32 -2.38 -2.45
C PHE A 43 5.81 -2.26 -3.90
N ASP A 44 5.96 -3.30 -4.71
CA ASP A 44 5.63 -3.25 -6.14
C ASP A 44 4.10 -3.16 -6.42
N PRO A 45 3.22 -3.89 -5.70
CA PRO A 45 1.78 -3.65 -5.70
C PRO A 45 1.35 -2.36 -4.98
N LEU A 46 2.10 -1.92 -3.97
CA LEU A 46 1.75 -0.75 -3.16
C LEU A 46 2.00 0.58 -3.88
N ARG A 47 2.68 0.60 -5.03
CA ARG A 47 2.72 1.79 -5.90
C ARG A 47 1.40 2.04 -6.64
N LEU A 48 0.52 1.05 -6.74
CA LEU A 48 -0.88 1.23 -7.19
C LEU A 48 -1.81 1.59 -6.02
N LEU A 49 -1.44 1.23 -4.79
CA LEU A 49 -2.20 1.53 -3.57
C LEU A 49 -1.66 2.70 -2.75
N GLY A 50 -0.64 3.43 -3.20
CA GLY A 50 -0.14 4.66 -2.54
C GLY A 50 -1.26 5.57 -1.99
N PRO A 51 -2.32 5.85 -2.77
CA PRO A 51 -3.52 6.55 -2.27
C PRO A 51 -4.35 5.77 -1.25
N VAL A 52 -4.60 4.49 -1.50
CA VAL A 52 -5.50 3.65 -0.69
C VAL A 52 -4.87 3.31 0.66
N ILE A 53 -3.55 3.20 0.72
CA ILE A 53 -2.75 3.04 1.94
C ILE A 53 -2.86 4.27 2.83
N PHE A 54 -2.94 5.47 2.24
CA PHE A 54 -3.16 6.69 3.01
C PHE A 54 -4.57 6.74 3.61
N LEU A 55 -5.58 6.24 2.88
CA LEU A 55 -6.96 6.12 3.36
C LEU A 55 -7.16 5.02 4.40
N VAL A 56 -6.47 3.89 4.28
CA VAL A 56 -6.40 2.90 5.35
C VAL A 56 -5.45 3.45 6.42
N LYS A 57 -5.95 4.44 7.18
CA LYS A 57 -5.39 4.95 8.44
C LYS A 57 -5.31 3.86 9.54
N ASN A 58 -5.09 2.60 9.18
CA ASN A 58 -4.88 1.56 10.17
C ASN A 58 -3.47 1.66 10.72
N LYS A 59 -3.39 1.65 12.06
CA LYS A 59 -2.17 1.50 12.85
C LYS A 59 -1.26 0.41 12.29
N LEU A 60 -1.86 -0.66 11.74
CA LEU A 60 -1.16 -1.73 11.05
C LEU A 60 -0.25 -1.20 9.94
N PHE A 61 -0.75 -0.42 8.96
CA PHE A 61 0.04 -0.05 7.79
C PHE A 61 1.17 0.94 8.10
N LYS A 62 0.91 1.92 8.97
CA LYS A 62 1.97 2.78 9.53
C LYS A 62 3.03 1.96 10.27
N ASN A 63 2.60 0.98 11.06
CA ASN A 63 3.52 0.07 11.74
C ASN A 63 4.26 -0.83 10.75
N LEU A 64 3.62 -1.30 9.66
CA LEU A 64 4.28 -2.09 8.63
C LEU A 64 5.39 -1.26 8.00
N GLN A 65 5.10 -0.07 7.50
CA GLN A 65 6.10 0.75 6.82
C GLN A 65 7.24 1.19 7.76
N LYS A 66 6.93 1.60 8.99
CA LYS A 66 7.95 1.92 10.00
C LYS A 66 8.81 0.70 10.34
N LEU A 67 8.18 -0.46 10.57
CA LEU A 67 8.88 -1.68 10.92
C LEU A 67 9.75 -2.16 9.76
N LEU A 68 9.28 -2.09 8.52
CA LEU A 68 10.06 -2.38 7.32
C LEU A 68 11.28 -1.45 7.21
N GLN A 69 11.11 -0.14 7.39
CA GLN A 69 12.22 0.82 7.37
C GLN A 69 13.24 0.53 8.47
N THR A 70 12.78 0.33 9.71
CA THR A 70 13.65 0.00 10.85
C THR A 70 14.35 -1.35 10.64
N PHE A 71 13.68 -2.35 10.07
CA PHE A 71 14.28 -3.65 9.78
C PHE A 71 15.37 -3.53 8.74
N LEU A 72 15.09 -2.85 7.63
CA LEU A 72 16.07 -2.62 6.57
C LEU A 72 17.30 -1.90 7.12
N GLN A 73 17.10 -0.78 7.84
CA GLN A 73 18.20 -0.02 8.44
C GLN A 73 19.06 -0.87 9.38
N LYS A 74 18.43 -1.63 10.29
CA LYS A 74 19.18 -2.50 11.21
C LYS A 74 19.92 -3.63 10.48
N LEU A 75 19.31 -4.24 9.46
CA LEU A 75 19.96 -5.28 8.65
C LEU A 75 21.11 -4.76 7.78
N TRP A 76 21.05 -3.49 7.38
CA TRP A 76 22.15 -2.80 6.72
C TRP A 76 23.30 -2.57 7.70
N LEU A 77 23.02 -2.10 8.92
CA LEU A 77 24.04 -1.87 9.95
C LEU A 77 24.74 -3.14 10.44
N LEU A 78 24.04 -4.29 10.43
CA LEU A 78 24.59 -5.58 10.85
C LEU A 78 25.59 -6.20 9.86
N ASN A 79 25.81 -5.58 8.70
CA ASN A 79 26.70 -6.06 7.63
C ASN A 79 26.54 -7.57 7.29
N LEU A 80 25.32 -8.09 7.43
CA LEU A 80 24.98 -9.48 7.13
C LEU A 80 25.07 -9.73 5.62
N GLN A 81 25.67 -10.87 5.26
CA GLN A 81 25.62 -11.41 3.91
C GLN A 81 24.18 -11.80 3.52
N TRP A 82 23.88 -11.79 2.22
CA TRP A 82 22.53 -11.95 1.69
C TRP A 82 21.84 -13.25 2.13
N ASP A 83 22.58 -14.35 2.18
CA ASP A 83 22.05 -15.69 2.46
C ASP A 83 22.28 -16.14 3.90
N ASN A 84 22.83 -15.27 4.75
CA ASN A 84 22.96 -15.53 6.18
C ASN A 84 21.60 -15.48 6.88
N GLN A 85 21.42 -16.39 7.83
CA GLN A 85 20.25 -16.42 8.69
C GLN A 85 20.17 -15.15 9.55
N LEU A 86 18.95 -14.69 9.80
CA LEU A 86 18.72 -13.58 10.72
C LEU A 86 19.13 -13.97 12.15
N PRO A 87 19.79 -13.06 12.90
CA PRO A 87 20.03 -13.27 14.32
C PRO A 87 18.70 -13.52 15.06
N PRO A 88 18.69 -14.27 16.17
CA PRO A 88 17.45 -14.74 16.82
C PRO A 88 16.45 -13.62 17.17
N GLU A 89 16.96 -12.46 17.58
CA GLU A 89 16.14 -11.28 17.90
C GLU A 89 15.39 -10.74 16.67
N PHE A 90 16.06 -10.66 15.51
CA PHE A 90 15.49 -10.24 14.25
C PHE A 90 14.58 -11.32 13.67
N HIS A 91 14.97 -12.59 13.80
CA HIS A 91 14.15 -13.69 13.33
C HIS A 91 12.77 -13.69 14.02
N ARG A 92 12.72 -13.55 15.36
CA ARG A 92 11.46 -13.46 16.11
C ARG A 92 10.60 -12.28 15.70
N ALA A 93 11.20 -11.08 15.61
CA ALA A 93 10.45 -9.87 15.25
C ALA A 93 9.93 -9.94 13.81
N TRP A 94 10.75 -10.45 12.87
CA TRP A 94 10.35 -10.65 11.48
C TRP A 94 9.28 -11.72 11.34
N ASN A 95 9.38 -12.83 12.05
CA ASN A 95 8.39 -13.92 11.98
C ASN A 95 7.01 -13.46 12.49
N ASN A 96 6.97 -12.66 13.58
CA ASN A 96 5.73 -12.05 14.06
C ASN A 96 5.11 -11.10 13.01
N PHE A 97 5.94 -10.30 12.33
CA PHE A 97 5.50 -9.48 11.22
C PHE A 97 5.01 -10.32 10.03
N TYR A 98 5.77 -11.33 9.64
CA TYR A 98 5.51 -12.21 8.50
C TYR A 98 4.16 -12.91 8.66
N ASN A 99 3.85 -13.43 9.85
CA ASN A 99 2.55 -14.04 10.15
C ASN A 99 1.40 -13.03 10.08
N LYS A 100 1.63 -11.76 10.43
CA LYS A 100 0.63 -10.69 10.29
C LYS A 100 0.42 -10.25 8.84
N LEU A 101 1.26 -10.67 7.89
CA LEU A 101 1.03 -10.36 6.47
C LEU A 101 -0.22 -11.05 5.92
N GLU A 102 -0.74 -12.08 6.59
CA GLU A 102 -1.97 -12.75 6.16
C GLU A 102 -3.15 -11.78 6.11
N PHE A 103 -3.20 -10.82 7.04
CA PHE A 103 -4.22 -9.77 7.10
C PHE A 103 -4.25 -8.89 5.86
N ILE A 104 -3.17 -8.82 5.07
CA ILE A 104 -3.15 -8.11 3.79
C ILE A 104 -4.11 -8.75 2.79
N SER A 105 -4.37 -10.07 2.89
CA SER A 105 -5.35 -10.75 2.02
C SER A 105 -6.78 -10.26 2.23
N ASN A 106 -7.07 -9.65 3.37
CA ASN A 106 -8.39 -9.05 3.64
C ASN A 106 -8.57 -7.67 3.01
N ILE A 107 -7.49 -7.07 2.48
CA ILE A 107 -7.55 -5.78 1.82
C ILE A 107 -8.11 -5.99 0.41
N LYS A 108 -9.30 -5.44 0.17
CA LYS A 108 -9.94 -5.34 -1.15
C LYS A 108 -9.98 -3.89 -1.58
N VAL A 109 -9.58 -3.66 -2.82
CA VAL A 109 -9.58 -2.34 -3.45
C VAL A 109 -10.51 -2.40 -4.64
N ASN A 110 -11.71 -1.86 -4.50
CA ASN A 110 -12.69 -1.82 -5.59
C ASN A 110 -12.18 -0.91 -6.71
N ARG A 111 -12.18 -1.41 -7.95
CA ARG A 111 -11.75 -0.65 -9.14
C ARG A 111 -12.87 0.22 -9.71
N CYS A 112 -14.12 -0.16 -9.44
CA CYS A 112 -15.30 0.55 -9.89
C CYS A 112 -15.38 1.95 -9.27
N ILE A 113 -15.15 2.98 -10.09
CA ILE A 113 -15.24 4.40 -9.69
C ILE A 113 -16.70 4.83 -9.59
N LEU A 114 -17.56 4.33 -10.49
CA LEU A 114 -18.98 4.62 -10.57
C LEU A 114 -19.79 3.35 -10.27
N PRO A 115 -20.12 3.09 -8.98
CA PRO A 115 -20.76 1.84 -8.57
C PRO A 115 -22.25 1.74 -8.91
N TYR A 116 -22.87 2.85 -9.31
CA TYR A 116 -24.29 2.91 -9.64
C TYR A 116 -24.49 3.02 -11.16
N PRO A 117 -25.48 2.33 -11.73
CA PRO A 117 -25.79 2.41 -13.16
C PRO A 117 -26.49 3.71 -13.56
N ASP A 118 -27.16 4.37 -12.62
CA ASP A 118 -28.07 5.52 -12.78
C ASP A 118 -27.48 6.80 -12.16
N VAL A 119 -26.19 7.04 -12.39
CA VAL A 119 -25.51 8.26 -11.93
C VAL A 119 -25.95 9.44 -12.79
N GLU A 120 -26.52 10.46 -12.16
CA GLU A 120 -26.92 11.71 -12.83
C GLU A 120 -25.89 12.82 -12.65
N MET A 121 -25.16 12.81 -11.54
CA MET A 121 -24.16 13.82 -11.24
C MET A 121 -22.82 13.21 -10.89
N ILE A 122 -21.76 13.72 -11.54
CA ILE A 122 -20.37 13.38 -11.26
C ILE A 122 -19.62 14.68 -10.96
N GLN A 123 -18.90 14.70 -9.83
CA GLN A 123 -18.05 15.80 -9.42
C GLN A 123 -16.64 15.27 -9.13
N LEU A 124 -15.63 15.96 -9.63
CA LEU A 124 -14.22 15.66 -9.34
C LEU A 124 -13.67 16.69 -8.35
N HIS A 125 -13.15 16.20 -7.22
CA HIS A 125 -12.60 17.00 -6.14
C HIS A 125 -11.11 16.70 -5.97
N GLY A 126 -10.27 17.65 -6.37
CA GLY A 126 -8.83 17.61 -6.12
C GLY A 126 -8.49 18.22 -4.77
N PHE A 127 -7.71 17.51 -3.95
CA PHE A 127 -7.09 18.04 -2.74
C PHE A 127 -5.58 17.91 -2.87
N CYS A 128 -4.84 18.91 -2.43
CA CYS A 128 -3.39 18.82 -2.29
C CYS A 128 -2.94 19.41 -0.95
N ASP A 129 -1.85 18.86 -0.44
CA ASP A 129 -1.15 19.35 0.73
C ASP A 129 0.36 19.29 0.44
N ALA A 130 1.08 20.35 0.81
CA ALA A 130 2.50 20.47 0.56
C ALA A 130 3.21 21.02 1.79
N SER A 131 4.34 20.42 2.09
CA SER A 131 5.28 20.81 3.13
C SER A 131 6.68 20.89 2.54
N GLU A 132 7.62 21.49 3.26
CA GLU A 132 9.02 21.50 2.85
C GLU A 132 9.57 20.08 2.62
N ALA A 133 9.09 19.09 3.37
CA ALA A 133 9.55 17.71 3.30
C ALA A 133 8.92 16.89 2.15
N ALA A 134 7.67 17.20 1.77
CA ALA A 134 6.92 16.43 0.78
C ALA A 134 5.66 17.15 0.31
N PHE A 135 5.17 16.77 -0.87
CA PHE A 135 3.81 17.10 -1.30
C PHE A 135 2.99 15.85 -1.60
N GLY A 136 1.67 15.97 -1.43
CA GLY A 136 0.67 14.98 -1.79
C GLY A 136 -0.53 15.63 -2.47
N ALA A 137 -1.10 14.96 -3.46
CA ALA A 137 -2.32 15.35 -4.13
C ALA A 137 -3.21 14.13 -4.34
N VAL A 138 -4.53 14.29 -4.21
CA VAL A 138 -5.55 13.25 -4.40
C VAL A 138 -6.72 13.79 -5.19
N LEU A 139 -7.21 13.00 -6.14
CA LEU A 139 -8.40 13.28 -6.94
C LEU A 139 -9.50 12.31 -6.51
N ASN A 140 -10.60 12.85 -6.00
CA ASN A 140 -11.79 12.11 -5.62
C ASN A 140 -12.89 12.31 -6.67
N CYS A 141 -13.62 11.26 -7.00
CA CYS A 141 -14.85 11.29 -7.77
C CYS A 141 -16.02 11.10 -6.81
N LYS A 142 -16.91 12.08 -6.77
CA LYS A 142 -18.19 12.02 -6.09
C LYS A 142 -19.26 11.79 -7.15
N SER A 143 -20.00 10.70 -7.03
CA SER A 143 -21.11 10.35 -7.92
C SER A 143 -22.41 10.28 -7.14
N GLN A 144 -23.49 10.81 -7.71
CA GLN A 144 -24.82 10.83 -7.11
C GLN A 144 -25.88 10.33 -8.10
N THR A 145 -26.80 9.49 -7.62
CA THR A 145 -27.96 8.99 -8.38
C THR A 145 -29.18 9.89 -8.19
N SER A 146 -30.19 9.71 -9.02
CA SER A 146 -31.51 10.37 -8.91
C SER A 146 -32.22 10.06 -7.59
N ALA A 147 -32.03 8.85 -7.07
CA ALA A 147 -32.55 8.41 -5.78
C ALA A 147 -31.81 9.04 -4.57
N GLY A 148 -30.72 9.78 -4.83
CA GLY A 148 -29.92 10.44 -3.80
C GLY A 148 -28.77 9.59 -3.26
N ASP A 149 -28.51 8.40 -3.80
CA ASP A 149 -27.39 7.56 -3.39
C ASP A 149 -26.06 8.23 -3.76
N LEU A 150 -25.12 8.23 -2.82
CA LEU A 150 -23.85 8.92 -2.94
C LEU A 150 -22.67 7.96 -2.80
N ALA A 151 -21.74 8.02 -3.75
CA ALA A 151 -20.44 7.37 -3.63
C ALA A 151 -19.30 8.38 -3.83
N ILE A 152 -18.26 8.26 -2.99
CA ILE A 152 -17.01 9.01 -3.13
C ILE A 152 -15.87 7.99 -3.28
N LYS A 153 -15.12 8.06 -4.37
CA LYS A 153 -14.01 7.16 -4.70
C LYS A 153 -12.77 7.94 -5.09
N ILE A 154 -11.58 7.49 -4.69
CA ILE A 154 -10.33 8.04 -5.23
C ILE A 154 -10.15 7.56 -6.66
N VAL A 155 -9.90 8.50 -7.57
CA VAL A 155 -9.54 8.23 -8.96
C VAL A 155 -8.03 8.11 -9.10
N ALA A 156 -7.30 9.05 -8.49
CA ALA A 156 -5.85 9.12 -8.58
C ALA A 156 -5.26 9.80 -7.35
N SER A 157 -3.99 9.51 -7.06
CA SER A 157 -3.20 10.36 -6.16
C SER A 157 -1.75 10.35 -6.58
N LYS A 158 -1.02 11.37 -6.14
CA LYS A 158 0.41 11.51 -6.37
C LYS A 158 1.04 12.06 -5.11
N SER A 159 2.12 11.44 -4.66
CA SER A 159 2.95 11.98 -3.59
C SER A 159 4.42 11.95 -4.01
N ARG A 160 5.19 12.95 -3.58
CA ARG A 160 6.64 12.98 -3.76
C ARG A 160 7.27 13.56 -2.50
N VAL A 161 8.36 12.94 -2.07
CA VAL A 161 9.26 13.49 -1.06
C VAL A 161 10.18 14.50 -1.75
N THR A 162 10.38 15.66 -1.14
CA THR A 162 11.26 16.70 -1.66
C THR A 162 12.69 16.19 -1.66
N PRO A 163 13.44 16.27 -2.78
CA PRO A 163 14.86 15.92 -2.80
C PRO A 163 15.65 16.77 -1.80
N LEU A 164 16.68 16.19 -1.16
CA LEU A 164 17.51 16.89 -0.17
C LEU A 164 18.26 18.12 -0.71
N LYS A 165 18.39 18.26 -2.04
CA LYS A 165 18.85 19.49 -2.66
C LYS A 165 17.69 20.46 -2.79
N LYS A 166 17.66 21.48 -1.93
CA LYS A 166 16.75 22.63 -2.04
C LYS A 166 16.93 23.26 -3.42
N ILE A 167 15.93 23.11 -4.29
CA ILE A 167 15.78 23.97 -5.46
C ILE A 167 14.90 25.09 -4.97
N THR A 168 15.43 26.31 -5.01
CA THR A 168 14.76 27.53 -4.56
C THR A 168 13.40 27.64 -5.24
N VAL A 169 12.34 27.76 -4.43
CA VAL A 169 11.02 28.16 -4.94
C VAL A 169 11.16 29.66 -5.21
N LEU A 170 11.01 30.06 -6.48
CA LEU A 170 10.86 31.46 -6.84
C LEU A 170 9.40 31.82 -6.58
N ASP A 171 9.18 32.80 -5.70
CA ASP A 171 7.90 33.46 -5.44
C ASP A 171 7.39 34.20 -6.69
#